data_AF-Q6W706-F1
#
_entry.id   AF-Q6W706-F1
#
_cell.length_a   1.000
_cell.length_b   1.000
_cell.length_c   1.000
_cell.angle_alpha   90.00
_cell.angle_beta   90.00
_cell.angle_gamma   90.00
#
_symmetry.space_group_name_H-M   'P 1'
#
loop_
_entity.id
_entity.type
_entity.pdbx_description
1 polymer ?
#
loop_
_entity_poly.entity_id
_entity_poly.type
_entity_poly.pdbx_seq_one_letter_code
_entity_poly.pdbx_strand_id
1 'polypeptide(L)'
;WTMVAGGGASVVYADTIADFAGIADLANYGEYSGGPTTAETRFYAETILDLTTREKDPLGREKILIIGGAIANFTDVAKTFTGIIQAFEEYADKMKDVGVKIYVRRGGPNY
;
A
#
# COMPACT_ATOMS: atom_id res chain seq x y z
N TRP A 1 5.68 -4.66 2.28
CA TRP A 1 5.02 -3.39 2.59
C TRP A 1 3.54 -3.49 2.31
N THR A 2 2.72 -2.85 3.14
CA THR A 2 1.25 -2.88 3.02
C THR A 2 0.68 -1.47 3.04
N MET A 3 -0.30 -1.23 2.18
CA MET A 3 -1.12 -0.02 2.15
C MET A 3 -2.57 -0.47 1.99
N VAL A 4 -3.19 -0.85 3.11
CA VAL A 4 -4.47 -1.57 3.11
C VAL A 4 -5.57 -0.66 3.64
N ALA A 5 -6.69 -0.59 2.94
CA ALA A 5 -7.81 0.19 3.40
C ALA A 5 -8.84 -0.60 4.23
N GLY A 6 -9.11 -0.11 5.44
CA GLY A 6 -10.00 -0.69 6.43
C GLY A 6 -9.26 -1.54 7.47
N GLY A 7 -9.44 -1.22 8.76
CA GLY A 7 -8.77 -1.91 9.87
C GLY A 7 -9.00 -3.43 9.93
N GLY A 8 -10.21 -3.91 9.63
CA GLY A 8 -10.44 -5.36 9.57
C GLY A 8 -9.69 -6.04 8.42
N ALA A 9 -9.59 -5.36 7.27
CA ALA A 9 -8.84 -5.89 6.14
C ALA A 9 -7.34 -5.87 6.40
N SER A 10 -6.79 -4.82 7.02
CA SER A 10 -5.35 -4.75 7.32
C SER A 10 -4.88 -5.89 8.21
N VAL A 11 -5.70 -6.31 9.19
CA VAL A 11 -5.41 -7.50 10.03
C VAL A 11 -5.38 -8.76 9.16
N VAL A 12 -6.41 -9.00 8.34
CA VAL A 12 -6.48 -10.19 7.47
C VAL A 12 -5.30 -10.27 6.50
N TYR A 13 -4.88 -9.15 5.92
CA TYR A 13 -3.69 -9.10 5.04
C TYR A 13 -2.42 -9.41 5.84
N ALA A 14 -2.26 -8.87 7.05
CA ALA A 14 -1.09 -9.15 7.89
C ALA A 14 -1.02 -10.63 8.30
N ASP A 15 -2.14 -11.21 8.74
CA ASP A 15 -2.24 -12.64 9.09
C ASP A 15 -1.88 -13.51 7.88
N THR A 16 -2.43 -13.21 6.70
CA THR A 16 -2.12 -13.94 5.46
C THR A 16 -0.65 -13.85 5.09
N ILE A 17 -0.02 -12.68 5.23
CA ILE A 17 1.43 -12.52 4.97
C ILE A 17 2.23 -13.34 5.98
N ALA A 18 1.86 -13.30 7.26
CA ALA A 18 2.54 -14.07 8.30
C ALA A 18 2.46 -15.58 8.04
N ASP A 19 1.31 -16.08 7.57
CA ASP A 19 1.08 -17.49 7.26
C ASP A 19 1.87 -17.98 6.04
N PHE A 20 1.95 -17.18 4.97
CA PHE A 20 2.57 -17.61 3.70
C PHE A 20 4.03 -17.19 3.51
N ALA A 21 4.41 -16.02 4.00
CA ALA A 21 5.74 -15.43 3.78
C ALA A 21 6.55 -15.27 5.08
N GLY A 22 5.92 -15.47 6.25
CA GLY A 22 6.54 -15.25 7.55
C GLY A 22 6.54 -13.78 7.98
N ILE A 23 6.62 -13.55 9.28
CA ILE A 23 6.53 -12.20 9.87
C ILE A 23 7.80 -11.36 9.69
N ALA A 24 8.95 -12.01 9.50
CA ALA A 24 10.25 -11.32 9.45
C ALA A 24 10.38 -10.34 8.27
N ASP A 25 9.67 -10.60 7.17
CA ASP A 25 9.67 -9.75 5.98
C ASP A 25 8.47 -8.77 5.94
N LEU A 26 7.61 -8.75 6.98
CA LEU A 26 6.52 -7.77 7.08
C LEU A 26 7.04 -6.42 7.60
N ALA A 27 7.31 -5.52 6.66
CA ALA A 27 7.90 -4.21 6.97
C ALA A 27 7.01 -3.25 7.78
N ASN A 28 5.68 -3.36 7.68
CA ASN A 28 4.76 -2.44 8.35
C ASN A 28 3.36 -3.05 8.56
N TYR A 29 2.68 -2.54 9.58
CA TYR A 29 1.25 -2.70 9.81
C TYR A 29 0.60 -1.32 9.92
N GLY A 30 -0.51 -1.12 9.20
CA GLY A 30 -1.24 0.13 9.19
C GLY A 30 -2.42 0.08 8.24
N GLU A 31 -3.28 1.10 8.31
CA GLU A 31 -4.48 1.18 7.49
C GLU A 31 -4.85 2.62 7.16
N TYR A 32 -5.68 2.79 6.12
CA TYR A 32 -6.44 4.01 5.88
C TYR A 32 -7.93 3.70 5.71
N SER A 33 -8.79 4.41 6.42
CA SER A 33 -10.24 4.20 6.38
C SER A 33 -11.02 5.46 6.73
N GLY A 34 -12.36 5.36 6.83
CA GLY A 34 -13.19 6.52 7.18
C GLY A 34 -13.51 7.49 6.04
N GLY A 35 -13.17 7.14 4.80
CA GLY A 35 -13.43 7.98 3.63
C GLY A 35 -12.45 9.16 3.49
N PRO A 36 -11.13 8.90 3.48
CA PRO A 36 -10.14 9.97 3.39
C PRO A 36 -10.20 10.66 2.03
N THR A 37 -9.73 11.90 2.03
CA THR A 37 -9.57 12.71 0.83
C THR A 37 -8.40 12.25 -0.03
N THR A 38 -8.34 12.75 -1.26
CA THR A 38 -7.21 12.55 -2.17
C THR A 38 -5.89 13.03 -1.56
N ALA A 39 -5.88 14.19 -0.90
CA ALA A 39 -4.67 14.75 -0.29
C ALA A 39 -4.17 13.91 0.90
N GLU A 40 -5.07 13.47 1.77
CA GLU A 40 -4.71 12.59 2.91
C GLU A 40 -4.18 11.24 2.40
N THR A 41 -4.82 10.67 1.38
CA THR A 41 -4.37 9.39 0.79
C THR A 41 -3.02 9.54 0.10
N ARG A 42 -2.79 10.65 -0.60
CA ARG A 42 -1.50 10.98 -1.21
C ARG A 42 -0.40 11.08 -0.15
N PHE A 43 -0.61 11.86 0.91
CA PHE A 43 0.36 12.03 1.99
C PHE A 43 0.71 10.69 2.66
N TYR A 44 -0.30 9.84 2.90
CA TYR A 44 -0.07 8.50 3.43
C TYR A 44 0.75 7.63 2.47
N ALA A 45 0.41 7.64 1.17
CA ALA A 45 1.12 6.89 0.14
C ALA A 45 2.58 7.35 0.02
N GLU A 46 2.84 8.65 -0.06
CA GLU A 46 4.20 9.22 -0.11
C GLU A 46 5.05 8.78 1.07
N THR A 47 4.47 8.73 2.28
CA THR A 47 5.17 8.26 3.48
C THR A 47 5.60 6.80 3.35
N ILE A 48 4.71 5.93 2.86
CA ILE A 48 5.03 4.51 2.63
C ILE A 48 6.08 4.35 1.53
N LEU A 49 5.98 5.14 0.45
CA LEU A 49 6.92 5.08 -0.67
C LEU A 49 8.31 5.60 -0.29
N ASP A 50 8.40 6.68 0.49
CA ASP A 50 9.67 7.14 1.06
C ASP A 50 10.35 6.02 1.84
N LEU A 51 9.63 5.41 2.79
CA LEU A 51 10.16 4.32 3.61
C LEU A 51 10.56 3.09 2.77
N THR A 52 9.75 2.72 1.78
CA THR A 52 10.00 1.56 0.91
C THR A 52 11.25 1.74 0.05
N THR A 53 11.60 2.99 -0.31
CA THR A 53 12.62 3.31 -1.31
C THR A 53 13.97 3.78 -0.74
N ARG A 54 14.19 3.74 0.59
CA ARG A 54 15.44 4.21 1.21
C ARG A 54 16.68 3.38 0.87
N GLU A 55 16.52 2.07 0.73
CA GLU A 55 17.63 1.13 0.47
C GLU A 55 17.12 -0.06 -0.35
N LYS A 56 18.02 -0.81 -1.00
CA LYS A 56 17.66 -2.09 -1.65
C LYS A 56 17.53 -3.18 -0.58
N ASP A 57 16.80 -4.26 -0.89
CA ASP A 57 16.78 -5.43 0.01
C ASP A 57 18.21 -5.99 0.15
N PRO A 58 18.70 -6.27 1.38
CA PRO A 58 20.08 -6.70 1.61
C PRO A 58 20.42 -8.06 0.99
N LEU A 59 19.41 -8.88 0.68
CA LEU A 59 19.57 -10.17 0.01
C LEU A 59 19.30 -10.07 -1.50
N GLY A 60 19.09 -8.86 -2.03
CA GLY A 60 18.84 -8.62 -3.45
C GLY A 60 17.46 -9.07 -3.93
N ARG A 61 16.49 -9.28 -3.02
CA ARG A 61 15.12 -9.70 -3.36
C ARG A 61 14.28 -8.53 -3.86
N GLU A 62 13.23 -8.82 -4.63
CA GLU A 62 12.20 -7.82 -4.98
C GLU A 62 11.47 -7.34 -3.72
N LYS A 63 11.15 -6.04 -3.64
CA LYS A 63 10.30 -5.52 -2.58
C LYS A 63 8.84 -5.57 -3.01
N ILE A 64 7.96 -6.12 -2.18
CA ILE A 64 6.54 -6.21 -2.49
C ILE A 64 5.75 -5.13 -1.76
N LEU A 65 4.96 -4.34 -2.50
CA LEU A 65 3.96 -3.42 -1.98
C LEU A 65 2.55 -3.95 -2.31
N ILE A 66 1.79 -4.27 -1.27
CA ILE A 66 0.40 -4.74 -1.40
C ILE A 66 -0.53 -3.56 -1.12
N ILE A 67 -1.26 -3.12 -2.15
CA ILE A 67 -2.31 -2.10 -2.05
C ILE A 67 -3.65 -2.81 -2.06
N GLY A 68 -4.24 -2.96 -0.87
CA GLY A 68 -5.31 -3.91 -0.64
C GLY A 68 -6.53 -3.32 0.06
N GLY A 69 -7.50 -4.20 0.27
CA GLY A 69 -8.55 -4.02 1.25
C GLY A 69 -9.88 -4.61 0.82
N ALA A 70 -10.85 -4.58 1.74
CA ALA A 70 -12.19 -5.08 1.51
C ALA A 70 -12.96 -4.26 0.47
N ILE A 71 -14.19 -4.66 0.16
CA ILE A 71 -15.12 -3.83 -0.63
C ILE A 71 -15.60 -2.70 0.29
N ALA A 72 -15.32 -1.44 -0.08
CA ALA A 72 -15.69 -0.30 0.74
C ALA A 72 -17.21 -0.04 0.69
N ASN A 73 -17.78 0.37 1.83
CA ASN A 73 -19.20 0.76 1.89
C ASN A 73 -19.44 2.20 1.39
N PHE A 74 -18.54 3.13 1.74
CA PHE A 74 -18.74 4.57 1.48
C PHE A 74 -17.47 5.30 1.02
N THR A 75 -16.28 4.68 1.12
CA THR A 75 -15.05 5.29 0.61
C THR A 75 -15.08 5.34 -0.92
N ASP A 76 -14.85 6.52 -1.48
CA ASP A 76 -14.73 6.74 -2.92
C ASP A 76 -13.36 6.24 -3.41
N VAL A 77 -13.36 5.10 -4.12
CA VAL A 77 -12.13 4.42 -4.55
C VAL A 77 -11.36 5.29 -5.53
N ALA A 78 -12.05 5.91 -6.49
CA ALA A 78 -11.42 6.82 -7.47
C ALA A 78 -10.66 7.97 -6.80
N LYS A 79 -11.22 8.60 -5.76
CA LYS A 79 -10.55 9.70 -5.03
C LYS A 79 -9.30 9.23 -4.30
N THR A 80 -9.39 8.11 -3.59
CA THR A 80 -8.24 7.56 -2.86
C THR A 80 -7.14 7.11 -3.82
N PHE A 81 -7.50 6.41 -4.89
CA PHE A 81 -6.54 5.94 -5.89
C PHE A 81 -5.92 7.08 -6.70
N THR A 82 -6.64 8.19 -6.92
CA THR A 82 -6.05 9.40 -7.49
C THR A 82 -4.87 9.90 -6.63
N GLY A 83 -5.01 9.87 -5.30
CA GLY A 83 -3.93 10.26 -4.39
C GLY A 83 -2.74 9.30 -4.44
N ILE A 84 -3.01 8.00 -4.52
CA ILE A 84 -1.97 6.95 -4.68
C ILE A 84 -1.22 7.12 -6.02
N ILE A 85 -1.95 7.38 -7.11
CA ILE A 85 -1.37 7.58 -8.45
C ILE A 85 -0.48 8.83 -8.47
N GLN A 86 -0.91 9.93 -7.86
CA GLN A 86 -0.07 11.14 -7.73
C GLN A 86 1.24 10.86 -6.99
N ALA A 87 1.20 10.06 -5.92
CA ALA A 87 2.41 9.63 -5.22
C ALA A 87 3.29 8.71 -6.09
N PHE A 88 2.68 7.85 -6.92
CA PHE A 88 3.43 6.99 -7.84
C PHE A 88 4.16 7.80 -8.91
N GLU A 89 3.54 8.84 -9.46
CA GLU A 89 4.18 9.73 -10.43
C GLU A 89 5.45 10.37 -9.87
N GLU A 90 5.46 10.73 -8.58
CA GLU A 90 6.62 11.33 -7.92
C GLU A 90 7.71 10.30 -7.54
N TYR A 91 7.33 9.09 -7.15
CA TYR A 91 8.26 8.06 -6.65
C TYR A 91 8.61 6.97 -7.68
N ALA A 92 8.11 7.05 -8.91
CA ALA A 92 8.25 6.01 -9.93
C ALA A 92 9.70 5.53 -10.11
N ASP A 93 10.65 6.45 -10.25
CA ASP A 93 12.04 6.10 -10.53
C ASP A 93 12.75 5.52 -9.30
N LYS A 94 12.45 6.04 -8.10
CA LYS A 94 12.93 5.47 -6.84
C LYS A 94 12.41 4.04 -6.63
N MET A 95 11.13 3.81 -6.91
CA MET A 95 10.51 2.48 -6.83
C MET A 95 11.14 1.48 -7.81
N LYS A 96 11.46 1.91 -9.03
CA LYS A 96 12.16 1.07 -10.02
C LYS A 96 13.59 0.75 -9.56
N ASP A 97 14.34 1.72 -9.04
CA ASP A 97 15.72 1.51 -8.61
C ASP A 97 15.85 0.45 -7.49
N VAL A 98 14.92 0.47 -6.52
CA VAL A 98 14.89 -0.51 -5.43
C VAL A 98 14.10 -1.78 -5.73
N GLY A 99 13.59 -1.94 -6.96
CA GLY A 99 12.92 -3.17 -7.40
C GLY A 99 11.57 -3.43 -6.72
N VAL A 100 10.72 -2.40 -6.61
CA VAL A 100 9.37 -2.54 -6.04
C VAL A 100 8.41 -3.17 -7.03
N LYS A 101 7.70 -4.20 -6.59
CA LYS A 101 6.60 -4.86 -7.29
C LYS A 101 5.28 -4.62 -6.55
N ILE A 102 4.27 -4.21 -7.29
CA ILE A 102 3.00 -3.71 -6.73
C ILE A 102 1.87 -4.66 -7.08
N TYR A 103 1.09 -5.06 -6.08
CA TYR A 103 -0.14 -5.84 -6.26
C TYR A 103 -1.32 -5.06 -5.73
N VAL A 104 -2.38 -4.96 -6.53
CA VAL A 104 -3.53 -4.12 -6.23
C VAL A 104 -4.80 -4.95 -6.22
N ARG A 105 -5.57 -4.85 -5.14
CA ARG A 105 -6.95 -5.35 -5.07
C ARG A 105 -7.80 -4.39 -4.26
N ARG A 106 -8.81 -3.79 -4.89
CA ARG A 106 -9.79 -2.94 -4.22
C ARG A 106 -11.16 -3.06 -4.88
N GLY A 107 -12.21 -2.86 -4.09
CA GLY A 107 -13.58 -2.70 -4.57
C GLY A 107 -14.31 -1.66 -3.71
N GLY A 108 -15.43 -1.15 -4.20
CA GLY A 108 -16.23 -0.12 -3.53
C GLY A 108 -16.82 0.90 -4.52
N PRO A 109 -17.38 2.01 -4.05
CA PRO A 109 -17.85 3.09 -4.91
C PRO A 109 -16.75 3.60 -5.86
N ASN A 110 -17.05 3.65 -7.17
CA ASN A 110 -16.14 4.13 -8.22
C ASN A 110 -14.79 3.38 -8.29
N TYR A 111 -14.80 2.06 -8.12
CA TYR A 111 -13.60 1.21 -8.22
C TYR A 111 -13.21 0.86 -9.65
#